data_AF-A0A960T359-F1
#
_entry.id   AF-A0A960T359-F1
#
_cell.length_a   1.000
_cell.length_b   1.000
_cell.length_c   1.000
_cell.angle_alpha   90.00
_cell.angle_beta   90.00
_cell.angle_gamma   90.00
#
_symmetry.space_group_name_H-M   'P 1'
#
loop_
_entity.id
_entity.type
_entity.pdbx_description
1 polymer ?
#
loop_
_entity_poly.entity_id
_entity_poly.type
_entity_poly.pdbx_seq_one_letter_code
_entity_poly.pdbx_strand_id
1 'polypeptide(L)'
;MIANELDEEHFIPQSARQQPRFVWLCMLAVLLVATSVWAIETWTRKQMKDSLSGKPFHAVTNRDISLFLWSFPQHMRAHQARKAAYLPGFDYGDREGIKAGNAERLVVVPPDVLYNYHQWKRLLGSWASRRSVSTEDLRSFIEANPEWHPKQWKKAPKEYAELIQRLDASIQVDAQAGLELPIAVQQAVIGWKNYFFEGAQINAAQFSADEVRSFLQRNAQFTRPHWRNILMTSQEDYLKGLKGLSGSSLVPEEKIAPFLRVALFNERKARSRS
;
A
#
# COMPACT_ATOMS: atom_id res chain seq x y z
N MET A 1 51.42 24.19 69.41
CA MET A 1 50.89 23.03 68.67
C MET A 1 50.10 23.58 67.51
N ILE A 2 50.70 23.51 66.33
CA ILE A 2 50.14 24.03 65.07
C ILE A 2 49.38 22.86 64.45
N ALA A 3 48.08 23.01 64.25
CA ALA A 3 47.31 22.11 63.42
C ALA A 3 47.72 22.37 61.97
N ASN A 4 48.29 21.35 61.32
CA ASN A 4 48.56 21.38 59.89
C ASN A 4 47.22 21.46 59.16
N GLU A 5 46.91 22.61 58.58
CA GLU A 5 45.89 22.72 57.53
C GLU A 5 46.37 21.89 56.35
N LEU A 6 45.62 20.83 56.05
CA LEU A 6 45.81 20.02 54.84
C LEU A 6 45.36 20.87 53.66
N ASP A 7 46.33 21.25 52.85
CA ASP A 7 46.19 22.03 51.62
C ASP A 7 45.18 21.37 50.67
N GLU A 8 44.05 22.05 50.43
CA GLU A 8 42.94 21.58 49.59
C GLU A 8 43.36 21.32 48.13
N GLU A 9 44.52 21.83 47.70
CA GLU A 9 45.06 21.64 46.35
C GLU A 9 45.43 20.18 46.03
N HIS A 10 45.55 19.30 47.03
CA HIS A 10 45.85 17.88 46.82
C HIS A 10 44.63 16.98 46.62
N PHE A 11 43.40 17.51 46.73
CA PHE A 11 42.17 16.71 46.62
C PHE A 11 41.44 16.82 45.27
N ILE A 12 41.92 17.64 44.33
CA ILE A 12 41.41 17.61 42.96
C ILE A 12 42.19 16.53 42.22
N PRO A 13 41.59 15.37 41.90
CA PRO A 13 42.30 14.39 41.09
C PRO A 13 42.65 15.05 39.74
N GLN A 14 43.95 15.15 39.43
CA GLN A 14 44.48 15.53 38.10
C GLN A 14 44.10 14.51 37.01
N SER A 15 43.09 13.68 37.23
CA SER A 15 42.53 12.79 36.22
C SER A 15 41.65 13.61 35.28
N ALA A 16 42.04 13.59 34.01
CA ALA A 16 41.32 14.13 32.87
C ALA A 16 41.47 15.65 32.63
N ARG A 17 42.72 16.10 32.45
CA ARG A 17 42.99 17.11 31.40
C ARG A 17 42.67 16.46 30.03
N GLN A 18 41.38 16.20 29.77
CA GLN A 18 40.90 15.69 28.50
C GLN A 18 41.40 16.66 27.43
N GLN A 19 42.36 16.21 26.62
CA GLN A 19 42.92 17.03 25.57
C GLN A 19 41.76 17.41 24.63
N PRO A 20 41.36 18.69 24.54
CA PRO A 20 40.22 19.09 23.72
C PRO A 20 40.42 18.68 22.27
N ARG A 21 41.67 18.60 21.82
CA ARG A 21 42.07 18.09 20.50
C ARG A 21 41.61 16.66 20.22
N PHE A 22 41.63 15.76 21.21
CA PHE A 22 41.17 14.39 21.05
C PHE A 22 39.65 14.33 20.88
N VAL A 23 38.90 15.11 21.67
CA VAL A 23 37.43 15.23 21.54
C VAL A 23 37.04 15.80 20.17
N TRP A 24 37.75 16.84 19.69
CA TRP A 24 37.55 17.41 18.36
C TRP A 24 37.88 16.43 17.23
N LEU A 25 38.95 15.63 17.38
CA LEU A 25 39.30 14.56 16.43
C LEU A 25 38.22 13.47 16.37
N CYS A 26 37.68 13.05 17.51
CA CYS A 26 36.56 12.11 17.56
C CYS A 26 35.30 12.69 16.91
N MET A 27 34.96 13.96 17.17
CA MET A 27 33.83 14.63 16.53
C MET A 27 33.99 14.73 15.01
N LEU A 28 35.19 15.08 14.54
CA LEU A 28 35.51 15.12 13.10
C LEU A 28 35.39 13.72 12.47
N ALA A 29 35.88 12.69 13.15
CA ALA A 29 35.77 11.31 12.68
C ALA A 29 34.30 10.86 12.59
N VAL A 30 33.48 11.15 13.60
CA VAL A 30 32.04 10.85 13.58
C VAL A 30 31.34 11.60 12.45
N LEU A 31 31.67 12.89 12.24
CA LEU A 31 31.12 13.68 11.15
C LEU A 31 31.52 13.11 9.77
N LEU A 32 32.77 12.70 9.59
CA LEU A 32 33.25 12.07 8.36
C LEU A 32 32.55 10.74 8.09
N VAL A 33 32.32 9.92 9.11
CA VAL A 33 31.57 8.67 8.97
C VAL A 33 30.11 8.97 8.62
N ALA A 34 29.45 9.88 9.33
CA ALA A 34 28.05 10.24 9.09
C ALA A 34 27.84 10.81 7.67
N THR A 35 28.72 11.71 7.23
CA THR A 35 28.68 12.29 5.87
C THR A 35 28.98 11.25 4.80
N SER A 36 29.91 10.32 5.06
CA SER A 36 30.22 9.21 4.15
C SER A 36 29.04 8.25 4.02
N VAL A 37 28.39 7.86 5.13
CA VAL A 37 27.17 7.03 5.12
C VAL A 37 26.06 7.73 4.33
N TRP A 38 25.84 9.02 4.57
CA TRP A 38 24.84 9.80 3.84
C TRP A 38 25.15 9.94 2.34
N ALA A 39 26.42 10.17 1.97
CA ALA A 39 26.86 10.24 0.59
C ALA A 39 26.68 8.90 -0.14
N ILE A 40 27.01 7.78 0.51
CA ILE A 40 26.80 6.44 -0.03
C ILE A 40 25.30 6.17 -0.22
N GLU A 41 24.46 6.51 0.76
CA GLU A 41 23.01 6.29 0.68
C GLU A 41 22.34 7.15 -0.41
N THR A 42 22.79 8.39 -0.59
CA THR A 42 22.29 9.27 -1.66
C THR A 42 22.76 8.83 -3.03
N TRP A 43 24.04 8.46 -3.17
CA TRP A 43 24.60 7.95 -4.43
C TRP A 43 23.96 6.62 -4.85
N THR A 44 23.80 5.66 -3.93
CA THR A 44 23.13 4.38 -4.22
C THR A 44 21.68 4.59 -4.65
N ARG A 45 20.93 5.47 -3.98
CA ARG A 45 19.57 5.84 -4.40
C ARG A 45 19.54 6.47 -5.80
N LYS A 46 20.51 7.31 -6.13
CA LYS A 46 20.64 7.92 -7.47
C LYS A 46 20.98 6.88 -8.53
N GLN A 47 22.00 6.06 -8.31
CA GLN A 47 22.39 4.94 -9.18
C GLN A 47 21.24 3.97 -9.45
N MET A 48 20.47 3.62 -8.41
CA MET A 48 19.26 2.84 -8.57
C MET A 48 18.25 3.58 -9.45
N LYS A 49 17.92 4.84 -9.13
CA LYS A 49 16.96 5.63 -9.92
C LYS A 49 17.35 5.74 -11.40
N ASP A 50 18.63 5.97 -11.68
CA ASP A 50 19.16 6.12 -13.04
C ASP A 50 19.15 4.77 -13.79
N SER A 51 19.54 3.67 -13.13
CA SER A 51 19.48 2.30 -13.70
C SER A 51 18.06 1.79 -13.94
N LEU A 52 17.10 2.34 -13.20
CA LEU A 52 15.67 2.03 -13.32
C LEU A 52 14.97 2.95 -14.33
N SER A 53 15.51 4.15 -14.58
CA SER A 53 14.99 5.08 -15.58
C SER A 53 15.14 4.49 -16.98
N GLY A 54 14.03 4.41 -17.73
CA GLY A 54 14.01 3.87 -19.09
C GLY A 54 13.57 2.41 -19.23
N LYS A 55 13.37 1.67 -18.13
CA LYS A 55 12.82 0.30 -18.18
C LYS A 55 11.31 0.29 -17.93
N PRO A 56 10.46 -0.17 -18.86
CA PRO A 56 9.00 -0.17 -18.69
C PRO A 56 8.51 -0.90 -17.44
N PHE A 57 9.21 -1.96 -17.02
CA PHE A 57 8.87 -2.71 -15.81
C PHE A 57 8.95 -1.86 -14.52
N HIS A 58 9.84 -0.86 -14.47
CA HIS A 58 10.01 0.02 -13.31
C HIS A 58 9.21 1.33 -13.41
N ALA A 59 8.52 1.54 -14.54
CA ALA A 59 7.68 2.71 -14.77
C ALA A 59 6.31 2.57 -14.07
N VAL A 60 6.33 2.35 -12.75
CA VAL A 60 5.14 2.22 -11.90
C VAL A 60 5.10 3.40 -10.93
N THR A 61 3.99 4.12 -10.88
CA THR A 61 3.83 5.27 -9.99
C THR A 61 3.35 4.86 -8.59
N ASN A 62 3.44 5.76 -7.61
CA ASN A 62 2.84 5.52 -6.28
C ASN A 62 1.30 5.37 -6.36
N ARG A 63 0.64 6.05 -7.30
CA ARG A 63 -0.81 5.87 -7.58
C ARG A 63 -1.12 4.52 -8.23
N ASP A 64 -0.23 4.03 -9.08
CA ASP A 64 -0.42 2.73 -9.70
C ASP A 64 -0.29 1.60 -8.67
N ILE A 65 0.78 1.64 -7.87
CA ILE A 65 1.05 0.60 -6.88
C ILE A 65 0.00 0.62 -5.76
N SER A 66 -0.65 1.75 -5.49
CA SER A 66 -1.70 1.80 -4.49
C SER A 66 -2.89 0.93 -4.83
N LEU A 67 -3.38 0.98 -6.06
CA LEU A 67 -4.49 0.12 -6.48
C LEU A 67 -4.27 -1.36 -6.17
N PHE A 68 -3.02 -1.80 -6.37
CA PHE A 68 -2.58 -3.13 -6.00
C PHE A 68 -2.55 -3.34 -4.48
N LEU A 69 -1.90 -2.46 -3.74
CA LEU A 69 -1.74 -2.60 -2.29
C LEU A 69 -3.07 -2.61 -1.53
N TRP A 70 -4.09 -1.91 -2.03
CA TRP A 70 -5.41 -1.84 -1.39
C TRP A 70 -6.13 -3.19 -1.55
N SER A 71 -5.83 -3.91 -2.64
CA SER A 71 -6.34 -5.26 -2.90
C SER A 71 -5.48 -6.36 -2.27
N PHE A 72 -4.21 -6.06 -1.95
CA PHE A 72 -3.22 -6.99 -1.40
C PHE A 72 -2.51 -6.35 -0.18
N PRO A 73 -3.23 -6.16 0.93
CA PRO A 73 -2.72 -5.41 2.08
C PRO A 73 -1.47 -6.03 2.71
N GLN A 74 -1.25 -7.33 2.56
CA GLN A 74 -0.04 -8.00 3.04
C GLN A 74 1.25 -7.41 2.47
N HIS A 75 1.18 -6.74 1.32
CA HIS A 75 2.31 -6.05 0.70
C HIS A 75 2.44 -4.59 1.15
N MET A 76 1.61 -4.07 2.05
CA MET A 76 1.81 -2.74 2.63
C MET A 76 2.98 -2.73 3.61
N ARG A 77 3.68 -1.59 3.71
CA ARG A 77 4.86 -1.42 4.58
C ARG A 77 4.60 -1.78 6.04
N ALA A 78 3.38 -1.53 6.55
CA ALA A 78 2.98 -1.83 7.92
C ALA A 78 3.13 -3.32 8.27
N HIS A 79 2.90 -4.19 7.29
CA HIS A 79 2.95 -5.64 7.42
C HIS A 79 4.30 -6.24 6.99
N GLN A 80 5.28 -5.42 6.60
CA GLN A 80 6.60 -5.87 6.15
C GLN A 80 7.63 -5.79 7.28
N ALA A 81 8.41 -6.88 7.46
CA ALA A 81 9.44 -6.96 8.49
C ALA A 81 10.59 -5.96 8.29
N ARG A 82 10.91 -5.58 7.04
CA ARG A 82 11.99 -4.63 6.71
C ARG A 82 11.42 -3.35 6.09
N LYS A 83 11.40 -2.27 6.86
CA LYS A 83 10.70 -1.01 6.52
C LYS A 83 11.55 0.07 5.84
N ALA A 84 12.87 -0.08 5.76
CA ALA A 84 13.79 1.04 5.51
C ALA A 84 13.77 1.64 4.08
N ALA A 85 13.26 0.93 3.07
CA ALA A 85 13.30 1.38 1.67
C ALA A 85 11.98 1.16 0.90
N TYR A 86 10.90 0.80 1.60
CA TYR A 86 9.66 0.30 1.00
C TYR A 86 8.60 1.41 0.94
N LEU A 87 8.14 1.77 -0.27
CA LEU A 87 7.07 2.77 -0.51
C LEU A 87 7.36 4.17 0.07
N PRO A 88 8.45 4.85 -0.33
CA PRO A 88 8.81 6.17 0.22
C PRO A 88 7.81 7.29 -0.11
N GLY A 89 6.93 7.08 -1.11
CA GLY A 89 5.87 8.02 -1.46
C GLY A 89 4.68 7.99 -0.49
N PHE A 90 4.64 6.98 0.37
CA PHE A 90 3.57 6.74 1.32
C PHE A 90 3.96 7.31 2.69
N ASP A 91 3.13 8.20 3.20
CA ASP A 91 3.17 8.56 4.60
C ASP A 91 2.49 7.46 5.42
N TYR A 92 3.05 7.20 6.60
CA TYR A 92 2.53 6.24 7.58
C TYR A 92 2.48 6.88 8.98
N GLY A 93 2.67 8.21 9.09
CA GLY A 93 2.54 8.95 10.33
C GLY A 93 1.08 9.03 10.79
N ASP A 94 0.34 10.02 10.28
CA ASP A 94 -1.05 10.25 10.70
C ASP A 94 -2.05 9.39 9.93
N ARG A 95 -1.68 8.88 8.75
CA ARG A 95 -2.48 8.01 7.89
C ARG A 95 -1.58 7.12 7.05
N GLU A 96 -2.03 5.91 6.71
CA GLU A 96 -1.40 5.07 5.68
C GLU A 96 -1.88 5.51 4.30
N GLY A 97 -1.17 6.44 3.65
CA GLY A 97 -1.63 7.02 2.39
C GLY A 97 -0.54 7.73 1.61
N ILE A 98 -0.79 8.09 0.36
CA ILE A 98 0.23 8.73 -0.48
C ILE A 98 0.31 10.22 -0.15
N LYS A 99 1.53 10.78 -0.10
CA LYS A 99 1.68 12.24 -0.12
C LYS A 99 1.28 12.75 -1.49
N ALA A 100 0.34 13.70 -1.56
CA ALA A 100 -0.23 14.17 -2.84
C ALA A 100 0.83 14.52 -3.91
N GLY A 101 1.90 15.24 -3.54
CA GLY A 101 3.00 15.58 -4.45
C GLY A 101 3.89 14.41 -4.92
N ASN A 102 3.70 13.22 -4.35
CA ASN A 102 4.46 12.01 -4.68
C ASN A 102 3.66 10.98 -5.49
N ALA A 103 2.35 11.16 -5.68
CA ALA A 103 1.49 10.16 -6.31
C ALA A 103 1.95 9.75 -7.72
N GLU A 104 2.43 10.70 -8.51
CA GLU A 104 2.93 10.47 -9.87
C GLU A 104 4.43 10.10 -9.92
N ARG A 105 5.13 10.11 -8.79
CA ARG A 105 6.54 9.70 -8.75
C ARG A 105 6.63 8.18 -8.88
N LEU A 106 7.69 7.73 -9.54
CA LEU A 106 8.00 6.31 -9.62
C LEU A 106 8.20 5.73 -8.23
N VAL A 107 7.63 4.56 -8.01
CA VAL A 107 7.73 3.82 -6.76
C VAL A 107 9.11 3.18 -6.63
N VAL A 108 9.62 3.14 -5.40
CA VAL A 108 10.77 2.29 -5.04
C VAL A 108 10.23 1.15 -4.17
N VAL A 109 10.15 -0.04 -4.75
CA VAL A 109 9.76 -1.29 -4.07
C VAL A 109 10.68 -2.44 -4.48
N PRO A 110 10.79 -3.48 -3.64
CA PRO A 110 11.43 -4.74 -3.97
C PRO A 110 10.91 -5.35 -5.30
N PRO A 111 11.78 -6.04 -6.08
CA PRO A 111 11.41 -6.60 -7.38
C PRO A 111 10.27 -7.62 -7.36
N ASP A 112 10.15 -8.40 -6.29
CA ASP A 112 9.08 -9.38 -6.07
C ASP A 112 7.70 -8.72 -5.94
N VAL A 113 7.62 -7.59 -5.23
CA VAL A 113 6.38 -6.81 -5.10
C VAL A 113 6.02 -6.18 -6.44
N LEU A 114 7.01 -5.66 -7.16
CA LEU A 114 6.80 -5.09 -8.49
C LEU A 114 6.34 -6.16 -9.48
N TYR A 115 6.90 -7.37 -9.40
CA TYR A 115 6.44 -8.52 -10.16
C TYR A 115 4.97 -8.86 -9.85
N ASN A 116 4.61 -8.94 -8.57
CA ASN A 116 3.24 -9.21 -8.14
C ASN A 116 2.28 -8.10 -8.63
N TYR A 117 2.69 -6.83 -8.58
CA TYR A 117 1.94 -5.72 -9.15
C TYR A 117 1.67 -5.91 -10.64
N HIS A 118 2.70 -6.23 -11.45
CA HIS A 118 2.51 -6.40 -12.89
C HIS A 118 1.63 -7.60 -13.22
N GLN A 119 1.73 -8.68 -12.43
CA GLN A 119 0.85 -9.82 -12.57
C GLN A 119 -0.59 -9.45 -12.22
N TRP A 120 -0.80 -8.77 -11.11
CA TRP A 120 -2.10 -8.22 -10.74
C TRP A 120 -2.64 -7.32 -11.84
N LYS A 121 -1.86 -6.36 -12.35
CA LYS A 121 -2.26 -5.43 -13.40
C LYS A 121 -2.70 -6.17 -14.66
N ARG A 122 -1.94 -7.19 -15.06
CA ARG A 122 -2.25 -8.03 -16.23
C ARG A 122 -3.53 -8.86 -16.05
N LEU A 123 -3.79 -9.35 -14.83
CA LEU A 123 -4.87 -10.31 -14.56
C LEU A 123 -6.17 -9.64 -14.12
N LEU A 124 -6.07 -8.63 -13.26
CA LEU A 124 -7.18 -7.97 -12.55
C LEU A 124 -7.20 -6.45 -12.76
N GLY A 125 -6.19 -5.84 -13.39
CA GLY A 125 -6.13 -4.39 -13.54
C GLY A 125 -7.32 -3.80 -14.30
N SER A 126 -7.86 -4.53 -15.28
CA SER A 126 -9.08 -4.15 -16.00
C SER A 126 -10.38 -4.64 -15.37
N TRP A 127 -10.30 -5.43 -14.29
CA TRP A 127 -11.49 -5.96 -13.63
C TRP A 127 -12.07 -4.91 -12.68
N ALA A 128 -13.28 -4.47 -12.97
CA ALA A 128 -14.07 -3.63 -12.09
C ALA A 128 -15.11 -4.48 -11.34
N SER A 129 -15.23 -4.25 -10.03
CA SER A 129 -16.33 -4.82 -9.28
C SER A 129 -17.66 -4.21 -9.76
N ARG A 130 -18.73 -5.01 -9.77
CA ARG A 130 -20.09 -4.52 -10.05
C ARG A 130 -20.68 -3.68 -8.92
N ARG A 131 -19.98 -3.57 -7.79
CA ARG A 131 -20.39 -2.78 -6.64
C ARG A 131 -20.44 -1.31 -7.02
N SER A 132 -21.62 -0.71 -6.90
CA SER A 132 -21.81 0.72 -7.08
C SER A 132 -21.10 1.52 -5.99
N VAL A 133 -20.51 2.65 -6.38
CA VAL A 133 -19.93 3.64 -5.47
C VAL A 133 -20.94 4.77 -5.30
N SER A 134 -21.28 5.09 -4.06
CA SER A 134 -22.14 6.22 -3.75
C SER A 134 -21.37 7.53 -3.78
N THR A 135 -22.08 8.64 -3.94
CA THR A 135 -21.50 9.99 -3.87
C THR A 135 -20.82 10.27 -2.53
N GLU A 136 -21.40 9.78 -1.44
CA GLU A 136 -20.84 9.91 -0.09
C GLU A 136 -19.53 9.13 0.08
N ASP A 137 -19.48 7.90 -0.43
CA ASP A 137 -18.26 7.09 -0.45
C ASP A 137 -17.14 7.78 -1.24
N LEU A 138 -17.47 8.34 -2.40
CA LEU A 138 -16.50 9.06 -3.23
C LEU A 138 -15.99 10.32 -2.55
N ARG A 139 -16.88 11.11 -1.93
CA ARG A 139 -16.49 12.34 -1.20
C ARG A 139 -15.55 12.00 -0.04
N SER A 140 -15.94 11.03 0.78
CA SER A 140 -15.14 10.56 1.92
C SER A 140 -13.77 10.04 1.47
N PHE A 141 -13.74 9.32 0.34
CA PHE A 141 -12.50 8.83 -0.25
C PHE A 141 -11.58 9.97 -0.69
N ILE A 142 -12.09 11.00 -1.36
CA ILE A 142 -11.28 12.14 -1.85
C ILE A 142 -10.76 13.00 -0.70
N GLU A 143 -11.57 13.20 0.33
CA GLU A 143 -11.16 13.90 1.55
C GLU A 143 -10.02 13.14 2.25
N ALA A 144 -10.17 11.82 2.39
CA ALA A 144 -9.13 10.97 2.98
C ALA A 144 -7.88 10.83 2.08
N ASN A 145 -8.03 10.87 0.76
CA ASN A 145 -6.98 10.62 -0.23
C ASN A 145 -6.90 11.76 -1.28
N PRO A 146 -6.43 12.97 -0.88
CA PRO A 146 -6.41 14.17 -1.72
C PRO A 146 -5.57 14.02 -2.99
N GLU A 147 -4.65 13.06 -3.06
CA GLU A 147 -3.93 12.71 -4.27
C GLU A 147 -4.84 12.23 -5.41
N TRP A 148 -6.03 11.72 -5.10
CA TRP A 148 -7.04 11.32 -6.08
C TRP A 148 -7.92 12.47 -6.54
N HIS A 149 -7.78 13.66 -5.96
CA HIS A 149 -8.47 14.85 -6.46
C HIS A 149 -7.84 15.31 -7.80
N PRO A 150 -8.65 15.65 -8.82
CA PRO A 150 -8.16 16.18 -10.10
C PRO A 150 -7.21 17.39 -10.00
N LYS A 151 -7.33 18.23 -8.96
CA LYS A 151 -6.40 19.34 -8.69
C LYS A 151 -4.95 18.85 -8.47
N GLN A 152 -4.78 17.66 -7.91
CA GLN A 152 -3.49 17.02 -7.63
C GLN A 152 -3.11 15.97 -8.68
N TRP A 153 -4.06 15.55 -9.53
CA TRP A 153 -3.89 14.53 -10.55
C TRP A 153 -4.00 15.10 -11.96
N LYS A 154 -2.88 15.62 -12.49
CA LYS A 154 -2.83 16.26 -13.82
C LYS A 154 -3.28 15.36 -14.98
N LYS A 155 -3.21 14.04 -14.81
CA LYS A 155 -3.61 13.03 -15.80
C LYS A 155 -4.97 12.40 -15.49
N ALA A 156 -5.76 13.00 -14.61
CA ALA A 156 -7.10 12.54 -14.31
C ALA A 156 -7.95 12.44 -15.60
N PRO A 157 -8.74 11.37 -15.78
CA PRO A 157 -9.73 11.30 -16.85
C PRO A 157 -10.64 12.53 -16.82
N LYS A 158 -10.99 13.07 -17.99
CA LYS A 158 -11.76 14.31 -18.10
C LYS A 158 -13.13 14.17 -17.46
N GLU A 159 -13.78 13.04 -17.70
CA GLU A 159 -15.11 12.70 -17.19
C GLU A 159 -15.10 12.67 -15.64
N TYR A 160 -14.02 12.17 -15.05
CA TYR A 160 -13.84 12.18 -13.60
C TYR A 160 -13.58 13.59 -13.06
N ALA A 161 -12.78 14.40 -13.76
CA ALA A 161 -12.52 15.77 -13.36
C ALA A 161 -13.81 16.62 -13.34
N GLU A 162 -14.66 16.46 -14.36
CA GLU A 162 -15.97 17.11 -14.46
C GLU A 162 -16.91 16.63 -13.35
N LEU A 163 -16.94 15.32 -13.05
CA LEU A 163 -17.72 14.77 -11.95
C LEU A 163 -17.33 15.41 -10.61
N ILE A 164 -16.04 15.48 -10.29
CA ILE A 164 -15.57 16.07 -9.02
C ILE A 164 -15.89 17.57 -8.97
N GLN A 165 -15.75 18.29 -10.07
CA GLN A 165 -16.12 19.70 -10.12
C GLN A 165 -17.61 19.92 -9.82
N ARG A 166 -18.49 19.07 -10.34
CA ARG A 166 -19.93 19.11 -10.02
C ARG A 166 -20.21 18.81 -8.56
N LEU A 167 -19.49 17.86 -7.97
CA LEU A 167 -19.59 17.50 -6.55
C LEU A 167 -19.12 18.63 -5.63
N ASP A 168 -18.00 19.29 -5.96
CA ASP A 168 -17.47 20.45 -5.24
C ASP A 168 -18.46 21.63 -5.29
N ALA A 169 -19.10 21.83 -6.45
CA ALA A 169 -20.11 22.87 -6.65
C ALA A 169 -21.44 22.60 -5.92
N SER A 170 -21.53 21.50 -5.15
CA SER A 170 -22.75 21.08 -4.45
C SER A 170 -23.97 20.96 -5.36
N ILE A 171 -23.75 20.76 -6.67
CA ILE A 171 -24.82 20.44 -7.61
C ILE A 171 -25.33 19.06 -7.19
N GLN A 172 -26.66 18.91 -7.04
CA GLN A 172 -27.26 17.63 -6.68
C GLN A 172 -26.86 16.56 -7.71
N VAL A 173 -25.87 15.75 -7.34
CA VAL A 173 -25.59 14.47 -7.95
C VAL A 173 -26.38 13.48 -7.12
N ASP A 174 -27.33 12.80 -7.75
CA ASP A 174 -28.20 11.83 -7.07
C ASP A 174 -27.34 10.91 -6.19
N ALA A 175 -27.57 11.00 -4.87
CA ALA A 175 -26.76 10.30 -3.88
C ALA A 175 -26.98 8.78 -3.93
N GLN A 176 -28.08 8.34 -4.56
CA GLN A 176 -28.48 6.93 -4.65
C GLN A 176 -28.13 6.29 -6.00
N ALA A 177 -27.93 7.10 -7.05
CA ALA A 177 -27.50 6.59 -8.35
C ALA A 177 -26.04 6.11 -8.29
N GLY A 178 -25.78 4.90 -8.80
CA GLY A 178 -24.42 4.39 -8.94
C GLY A 178 -23.61 5.30 -9.87
N LEU A 179 -22.48 5.82 -9.37
CA LEU A 179 -21.61 6.68 -10.17
C LEU A 179 -20.85 5.85 -11.22
N GLU A 180 -20.88 6.31 -12.47
CA GLU A 180 -19.99 5.79 -13.51
C GLU A 180 -18.59 6.38 -13.30
N LEU A 181 -17.71 5.60 -12.68
CA LEU A 181 -16.34 6.00 -12.38
C LEU A 181 -15.36 5.30 -13.32
N PRO A 182 -14.23 5.96 -13.68
CA PRO A 182 -13.13 5.25 -14.30
C PRO A 182 -12.70 4.07 -13.45
N ILE A 183 -12.36 2.95 -14.09
CA ILE A 183 -12.05 1.67 -13.42
C ILE A 183 -11.04 1.85 -12.29
N ALA A 184 -9.96 2.62 -12.52
CA ALA A 184 -8.95 2.90 -11.51
C ALA A 184 -9.51 3.63 -10.28
N VAL A 185 -10.39 4.60 -10.47
CA VAL A 185 -11.04 5.33 -9.37
C VAL A 185 -11.99 4.40 -8.61
N GLN A 186 -12.80 3.63 -9.32
CA GLN A 186 -13.71 2.66 -8.70
C GLN A 186 -12.95 1.62 -7.86
N GLN A 187 -11.86 1.07 -8.40
CA GLN A 187 -10.97 0.15 -7.69
C GLN A 187 -10.35 0.80 -6.46
N ALA A 188 -9.91 2.07 -6.57
CA ALA A 188 -9.32 2.80 -5.45
C ALA A 188 -10.32 3.01 -4.31
N VAL A 189 -11.54 3.48 -4.63
CA VAL A 189 -12.59 3.73 -3.62
C VAL A 189 -12.99 2.43 -2.94
N ILE A 190 -13.28 1.37 -3.71
CA ILE A 190 -13.67 0.07 -3.15
C ILE A 190 -12.51 -0.54 -2.34
N GLY A 191 -11.29 -0.49 -2.86
CA GLY A 191 -10.11 -0.99 -2.15
C GLY A 191 -9.88 -0.25 -0.83
N TRP A 192 -10.07 1.07 -0.82
CA TRP A 192 -9.93 1.90 0.37
C TRP A 192 -10.98 1.54 1.41
N LYS A 193 -12.24 1.37 0.99
CA LYS A 193 -13.32 0.89 1.86
C LYS A 193 -13.01 -0.48 2.45
N ASN A 194 -12.56 -1.40 1.60
CA ASN A 194 -12.22 -2.76 1.99
C ASN A 194 -11.11 -2.80 3.04
N TYR A 195 -10.08 -1.98 2.86
CA TYR A 195 -8.94 -1.93 3.76
C TYR A 195 -9.27 -1.26 5.10
N PHE A 196 -9.82 -0.05 5.09
CA PHE A 196 -9.98 0.75 6.31
C PHE A 196 -11.26 0.46 7.11
N PHE A 197 -12.33 -0.01 6.46
CA PHE A 197 -13.64 -0.12 7.10
C PHE A 197 -14.22 -1.53 7.09
N GLU A 198 -13.91 -2.35 6.08
CA GLU A 198 -14.60 -3.62 5.87
C GLU A 198 -13.71 -4.86 6.09
N GLY A 199 -12.44 -4.68 6.48
CA GLY A 199 -11.48 -5.78 6.66
C GLY A 199 -11.97 -6.87 7.61
N ALA A 200 -12.56 -6.50 8.75
CA ALA A 200 -13.12 -7.47 9.70
C ALA A 200 -14.30 -8.26 9.09
N GLN A 201 -15.18 -7.59 8.34
CA GLN A 201 -16.32 -8.25 7.68
C GLN A 201 -15.86 -9.19 6.56
N ILE A 202 -14.83 -8.79 5.80
CA ILE A 202 -14.24 -9.61 4.75
C ILE A 202 -13.61 -10.87 5.34
N ASN A 203 -12.91 -10.75 6.47
CA ASN A 203 -12.26 -11.89 7.11
C ASN A 203 -13.29 -12.86 7.75
N ALA A 204 -14.39 -12.33 8.29
CA ALA A 204 -15.48 -13.15 8.83
C ALA A 204 -16.41 -13.75 7.76
N ALA A 205 -16.31 -13.31 6.50
CA ALA A 205 -17.20 -13.75 5.44
C ALA A 205 -16.92 -15.20 5.03
N GLN A 206 -17.96 -16.03 5.11
CA GLN A 206 -17.95 -17.41 4.63
C GLN A 206 -18.68 -17.52 3.30
N PHE A 207 -18.17 -18.39 2.43
CA PHE A 207 -18.67 -18.59 1.07
C PHE A 207 -18.95 -20.06 0.80
N SER A 208 -20.07 -20.36 0.15
CA SER A 208 -20.39 -21.73 -0.27
C SER A 208 -19.63 -22.11 -1.54
N ALA A 209 -19.47 -23.42 -1.78
CA ALA A 209 -18.82 -23.91 -2.99
C ALA A 209 -19.52 -23.42 -4.26
N ASP A 210 -20.85 -23.33 -4.26
CA ASP A 210 -21.62 -22.84 -5.41
C ASP A 210 -21.46 -21.34 -5.65
N GLU A 211 -21.39 -20.52 -4.60
CA GLU A 211 -21.13 -19.09 -4.73
C GLU A 211 -19.75 -18.85 -5.37
N VAL A 212 -18.74 -19.57 -4.89
CA VAL A 212 -17.38 -19.51 -5.43
C VAL A 212 -17.36 -19.98 -6.88
N ARG A 213 -17.93 -21.15 -7.21
CA ARG A 213 -17.97 -21.66 -8.60
C ARG A 213 -18.68 -20.69 -9.54
N SER A 214 -19.84 -20.19 -9.14
CA SER A 214 -20.63 -19.25 -9.92
C SER A 214 -19.85 -17.96 -10.19
N PHE A 215 -19.13 -17.45 -9.19
CA PHE A 215 -18.26 -16.29 -9.37
C PHE A 215 -17.14 -16.57 -10.36
N LEU A 216 -16.44 -17.70 -10.22
CA LEU A 216 -15.31 -18.08 -11.05
C LEU A 216 -15.70 -18.35 -12.51
N GLN A 217 -16.90 -18.87 -12.76
CA GLN A 217 -17.45 -19.03 -14.12
C GLN A 217 -17.61 -17.70 -14.84
N ARG A 218 -18.04 -16.64 -14.12
CA ARG A 218 -18.18 -15.29 -14.68
C ARG A 218 -16.86 -14.51 -14.71
N ASN A 219 -15.87 -14.91 -13.91
CA ASN A 219 -14.61 -14.19 -13.71
C ASN A 219 -13.41 -15.15 -13.83
N ALA A 220 -13.20 -15.69 -15.03
CA ALA A 220 -12.16 -16.69 -15.30
C ALA A 220 -10.72 -16.20 -15.00
N GLN A 221 -10.48 -14.90 -14.90
CA GLN A 221 -9.19 -14.35 -14.49
C GLN A 221 -8.77 -14.75 -13.08
N PHE A 222 -9.70 -15.13 -12.19
CA PHE A 222 -9.42 -15.61 -10.84
C PHE A 222 -9.03 -17.09 -10.78
N THR A 223 -9.30 -17.87 -11.84
CA THR A 223 -8.93 -19.31 -11.89
C THR A 223 -7.58 -19.55 -12.54
N ARG A 224 -6.90 -18.50 -13.02
CA ARG A 224 -5.68 -18.68 -13.82
C ARG A 224 -4.57 -19.37 -13.01
N PRO A 225 -3.84 -20.34 -13.61
CA PRO A 225 -2.79 -21.09 -12.92
C PRO A 225 -1.69 -20.21 -12.32
N HIS A 226 -1.44 -19.03 -12.86
CA HIS A 226 -0.43 -18.09 -12.37
C HIS A 226 -0.65 -17.65 -10.91
N TRP A 227 -1.89 -17.65 -10.41
CA TRP A 227 -2.14 -17.39 -9.00
C TRP A 227 -1.46 -18.43 -8.11
N ARG A 228 -1.32 -19.67 -8.56
CA ARG A 228 -0.60 -20.70 -7.81
C ARG A 228 0.86 -20.30 -7.58
N ASN A 229 1.53 -19.72 -8.57
CA ASN A 229 2.93 -19.28 -8.42
C ASN A 229 3.08 -18.14 -7.40
N ILE A 230 2.07 -17.27 -7.28
CA ILE A 230 2.05 -16.16 -6.32
C ILE A 230 1.68 -16.67 -4.91
N LEU A 231 0.78 -17.65 -4.84
CA LEU A 231 0.24 -18.20 -3.60
C LEU A 231 1.01 -19.41 -3.07
N MET A 232 2.02 -19.92 -3.78
CA MET A 232 2.67 -21.20 -3.50
C MET A 232 3.25 -21.31 -2.08
N THR A 233 3.59 -20.19 -1.43
CA THR A 233 4.11 -20.17 -0.06
C THR A 233 3.04 -19.96 1.02
N SER A 234 1.83 -19.54 0.65
CA SER A 234 0.78 -19.14 1.60
C SER A 234 -0.51 -19.96 1.49
N GLN A 235 -0.83 -20.46 0.30
CA GLN A 235 -2.02 -21.28 0.01
C GLN A 235 -1.79 -22.24 -1.18
N GLU A 236 -1.04 -23.32 -0.95
CA GLU A 236 -0.68 -24.34 -1.95
C GLU A 236 -1.88 -25.05 -2.63
N ASP A 237 -3.06 -24.96 -2.02
CA ASP A 237 -4.28 -25.67 -2.43
C ASP A 237 -5.37 -24.77 -3.00
N TYR A 238 -5.02 -23.54 -3.39
CA TYR A 238 -5.95 -22.60 -4.02
C TYR A 238 -6.82 -23.27 -5.10
N LEU A 239 -8.12 -23.31 -4.85
CA LEU A 239 -9.18 -23.92 -5.68
C LEU A 239 -9.12 -25.45 -5.87
N LYS A 240 -8.08 -26.17 -5.41
CA LYS A 240 -8.00 -27.63 -5.56
C LYS A 240 -9.12 -28.35 -4.78
N GLY A 241 -9.44 -27.86 -3.58
CA GLY A 241 -10.47 -28.43 -2.71
C GLY A 241 -11.91 -28.25 -3.20
N LEU A 242 -12.16 -27.41 -4.22
CA LEU A 242 -13.51 -27.15 -4.70
C LEU A 242 -14.14 -28.32 -5.46
N LYS A 243 -13.35 -29.27 -5.98
CA LYS A 243 -13.86 -30.37 -6.81
C LYS A 243 -14.57 -31.49 -6.03
N GLY A 244 -14.46 -31.51 -4.70
CA GLY A 244 -15.09 -32.53 -3.84
C GLY A 244 -16.17 -32.01 -2.89
N LEU A 245 -16.45 -30.70 -2.90
CA LEU A 245 -17.44 -30.09 -1.99
C LEU A 245 -18.85 -30.14 -2.60
N SER A 246 -19.85 -30.44 -1.78
CA SER A 246 -21.25 -30.23 -2.16
C SER A 246 -21.51 -28.73 -2.34
N GLY A 247 -22.50 -28.38 -3.17
CA GLY A 247 -22.76 -26.99 -3.54
C GLY A 247 -23.09 -26.04 -2.39
N SER A 248 -23.79 -26.56 -1.38
CA SER A 248 -24.13 -25.83 -0.15
C SER A 248 -23.03 -25.86 0.92
N SER A 249 -22.00 -26.68 0.76
CA SER A 249 -20.91 -26.78 1.73
C SER A 249 -20.08 -25.49 1.75
N LEU A 250 -19.71 -25.06 2.95
CA LEU A 250 -18.79 -23.95 3.13
C LEU A 250 -17.39 -24.34 2.64
N VAL A 251 -16.73 -23.43 1.93
CA VAL A 251 -15.35 -23.62 1.52
C VAL A 251 -14.44 -23.24 2.69
N PRO A 252 -13.50 -24.12 3.09
CA PRO A 252 -12.55 -23.79 4.16
C PRO A 252 -11.72 -22.55 3.83
N GLU A 253 -11.39 -21.78 4.86
CA GLU A 253 -10.75 -20.47 4.73
C GLU A 253 -9.42 -20.55 3.99
N GLU A 254 -8.62 -21.57 4.30
CA GLU A 254 -7.31 -21.85 3.73
C GLU A 254 -7.34 -22.22 2.24
N LYS A 255 -8.53 -22.51 1.69
CA LYS A 255 -8.73 -22.84 0.28
C LYS A 255 -9.14 -21.63 -0.57
N ILE A 256 -9.41 -20.47 0.06
CA ILE A 256 -9.76 -19.21 -0.61
C ILE A 256 -8.65 -18.17 -0.40
N ALA A 257 -8.05 -17.73 -1.51
CA ALA A 257 -7.04 -16.68 -1.48
C ALA A 257 -7.61 -15.35 -1.01
N PRO A 258 -6.83 -14.51 -0.29
CA PRO A 258 -7.29 -13.21 0.20
C PRO A 258 -7.93 -12.34 -0.89
N PHE A 259 -7.30 -12.24 -2.07
CA PHE A 259 -7.84 -11.44 -3.18
C PHE A 259 -9.16 -11.98 -3.73
N LEU A 260 -9.35 -13.30 -3.73
CA LEU A 260 -10.61 -13.92 -4.16
C LEU A 260 -11.70 -13.67 -3.12
N ARG A 261 -11.35 -13.74 -1.83
CA ARG A 261 -12.28 -13.42 -0.73
C ARG A 261 -12.80 -12.00 -0.82
N VAL A 262 -11.91 -11.04 -1.03
CA VAL A 262 -12.26 -9.63 -1.24
C VAL A 262 -13.19 -9.46 -2.45
N ALA A 263 -12.90 -10.15 -3.56
CA ALA A 263 -13.73 -10.07 -4.76
C ALA A 263 -15.13 -10.66 -4.57
N LEU A 264 -15.23 -11.82 -3.89
CA LEU A 264 -16.50 -12.45 -3.55
C LEU A 264 -17.33 -11.58 -2.59
N PHE A 265 -16.69 -10.99 -1.58
CA PHE A 265 -17.34 -10.06 -0.66
C PHE A 265 -17.94 -8.86 -1.40
N ASN A 266 -17.18 -8.26 -2.31
CA ASN A 266 -17.64 -7.14 -3.13
C ASN A 266 -18.80 -7.53 -4.05
N GLU A 267 -18.77 -8.73 -4.65
CA GLU A 267 -19.88 -9.27 -5.44
C GLU A 267 -21.15 -9.44 -4.59
N ARG A 268 -21.02 -9.93 -3.36
CA ARG A 268 -22.16 -10.07 -2.42
C ARG A 268 -22.75 -8.70 -2.08
N LYS A 269 -21.90 -7.70 -1.79
CA LYS A 269 -22.34 -6.32 -1.54
C LYS A 269 -23.04 -5.69 -2.75
N ALA A 270 -22.58 -6.01 -3.97
CA ALA A 270 -23.23 -5.53 -5.19
C ALA A 270 -24.66 -6.06 -5.32
N ARG A 271 -24.90 -7.34 -4.99
CA ARG A 271 -26.24 -7.97 -5.03
C ARG A 271 -27.18 -7.51 -3.93
N SER A 272 -26.66 -7.17 -2.76
CA SER A 272 -27.50 -6.70 -1.65
C SER A 272 -28.11 -5.30 -1.87
N ARG A 273 -27.67 -4.58 -2.92
CA ARG A 273 -28.14 -3.23 -3.28
C ARG A 273 -29.02 -3.22 -4.53
N SER A 274 -29.14 -4.34 -5.25
CA SER A 274 -30.05 -4.53 -6.38
C SER A 274 -31.36 -5.10 -5.89
#